data_AF-A0A919DP07-F1
#
_entry.id   AF-A0A919DP07-F1
#
_cell.length_a   1.000
_cell.length_b   1.000
_cell.length_c   1.000
_cell.angle_alpha   90.00
_cell.angle_beta   90.00
_cell.angle_gamma   90.00
#
_symmetry.space_group_name_H-M   'P 1'
#
loop_
_entity.id
_entity.type
_entity.pdbx_description
1 polymer ?
#
loop_
_entity_poly.entity_id
_entity_poly.type
_entity_poly.pdbx_seq_one_letter_code
_entity_poly.pdbx_strand_id
1 'polypeptide(L)'
;MSERKPYPSDLSDEQWSLIEPVITAWKDRHRSVSGHQGAYDMREIVNAILYQGRTGCQWAYLPHDLPQKSATYYYFAAWRDDGTDQVIQRDLWRPTEVLAAFQQVGFNPSLSKVAALWGGKPVTVRLDDLDLMCAALDCTVADLLQAEPVTDAQAAQDSGQLAVGAEGREPGPARPIPRTRHGGGPSSLPPS
;
A
#
# COMPACT_ATOMS: atom_id res chain seq x y z
N MET A 1 3.33 22.99 0.24
CA MET A 1 1.90 22.63 0.23
C MET A 1 1.22 23.55 -0.77
N SER A 2 0.76 22.98 -1.89
CA SER A 2 0.21 23.71 -3.03
C SER A 2 -1.01 24.54 -2.59
N GLU A 3 -1.07 25.82 -2.97
CA GLU A 3 -2.17 26.74 -2.62
C GLU A 3 -3.48 26.45 -3.38
N ARG A 4 -3.49 25.42 -4.23
CA ARG A 4 -4.66 25.06 -5.04
C ARG A 4 -5.66 24.19 -4.28
N LYS A 5 -6.91 24.22 -4.73
CA LYS A 5 -7.95 23.30 -4.25
C LYS A 5 -7.58 21.86 -4.66
N PRO A 6 -7.63 20.87 -3.75
CA PRO A 6 -7.31 19.49 -4.09
C PRO A 6 -8.37 18.90 -5.03
N TYR A 7 -7.93 18.03 -5.94
CA TYR A 7 -8.82 17.23 -6.78
C TYR A 7 -9.18 15.90 -6.07
N PRO A 8 -10.31 15.25 -6.40
CA PRO A 8 -10.63 13.91 -5.88
C PRO A 8 -9.60 12.81 -6.25
N SER A 9 -8.73 13.07 -7.22
CA SER A 9 -7.62 12.20 -7.62
C SER A 9 -6.33 12.44 -6.82
N ASP A 10 -6.28 13.48 -5.99
CA ASP A 10 -5.08 13.83 -5.25
C ASP A 10 -4.85 12.84 -4.10
N LEU A 11 -3.58 12.61 -3.81
CA LEU A 11 -3.17 11.72 -2.74
C LEU A 11 -3.44 12.31 -1.36
N SER A 12 -3.95 11.48 -0.45
CA SER A 12 -3.91 11.77 0.98
C SER A 12 -2.47 11.76 1.49
N ASP A 13 -2.24 12.32 2.68
CA ASP A 13 -0.91 12.31 3.30
C ASP A 13 -0.44 10.89 3.59
N GLU A 14 -1.35 10.00 3.99
CA GLU A 14 -1.07 8.58 4.22
C GLU A 14 -0.66 7.89 2.92
N GLN A 15 -1.37 8.13 1.82
CA GLN A 15 -1.03 7.55 0.52
C GLN A 15 0.31 8.09 0.00
N TRP A 16 0.58 9.39 0.19
CA TRP A 16 1.86 9.98 -0.14
C TRP A 16 3.01 9.32 0.63
N SER A 17 2.84 9.06 1.92
CA SER A 17 3.87 8.45 2.77
C SER A 17 4.31 7.05 2.31
N LEU A 18 3.44 6.33 1.57
CA LEU A 18 3.77 5.02 1.02
C LEU A 18 4.71 5.12 -0.18
N ILE A 19 4.49 6.10 -1.06
CA ILE A 19 5.20 6.20 -2.34
C ILE A 19 6.37 7.19 -2.33
N GLU A 20 6.38 8.13 -1.37
CA GLU A 20 7.42 9.15 -1.25
C GLU A 20 8.85 8.55 -1.20
N PRO A 21 9.11 7.45 -0.47
CA PRO A 21 10.43 6.83 -0.46
C PRO A 21 10.86 6.33 -1.85
N VAL A 22 9.93 5.73 -2.62
CA VAL A 22 10.19 5.23 -3.97
C VAL A 22 10.56 6.39 -4.90
N ILE A 23 9.80 7.48 -4.85
CA ILE A 23 10.02 8.67 -5.67
C ILE A 23 11.34 9.36 -5.30
N THR A 24 11.64 9.45 -4.00
CA THR A 24 12.89 10.04 -3.50
C THR A 24 14.10 9.23 -3.97
N ALA A 25 14.05 7.90 -3.82
CA ALA A 25 15.10 7.01 -4.31
C ALA A 25 15.25 7.08 -5.84
N TRP A 26 14.15 7.23 -6.57
CA TRP A 26 14.19 7.45 -8.02
C TRP A 26 14.92 8.74 -8.37
N LYS A 27 14.61 9.85 -7.70
CA LYS A 27 15.27 11.14 -7.93
C LYS A 27 16.76 11.13 -7.61
N ASP A 28 17.16 10.42 -6.55
CA ASP A 28 18.56 10.32 -6.16
C ASP A 28 19.39 9.58 -7.21
N ARG A 29 18.81 8.53 -7.81
CA ARG A 29 19.44 7.79 -8.93
C ARG A 29 19.45 8.61 -10.23
N HIS A 30 18.41 9.39 -10.47
CA HIS A 30 18.24 10.20 -11.68
C HIS A 30 18.57 11.68 -11.43
N ARG A 31 19.70 11.94 -10.77
CA ARG A 31 20.17 13.31 -10.54
C ARG A 31 20.49 13.97 -11.88
N SER A 32 19.77 15.05 -12.20
CA SER A 32 19.96 15.79 -13.45
C SER A 32 21.41 16.29 -13.58
N VAL A 33 22.05 15.95 -14.70
CA VAL A 33 23.42 16.37 -15.05
C VAL A 33 23.48 17.88 -15.38
N SER A 34 22.34 18.49 -15.72
CA SER A 34 22.25 19.90 -16.13
C SER A 34 21.94 20.88 -14.99
N GLY A 35 21.80 20.40 -13.74
CA GLY A 35 21.51 21.25 -12.56
C GLY A 35 20.11 21.86 -12.53
N HIS A 36 19.37 21.81 -13.65
CA HIS A 36 17.96 22.16 -13.75
C HIS A 36 17.10 21.00 -13.21
N GLN A 37 17.25 20.68 -11.92
CA GLN A 37 16.12 20.06 -11.24
C GLN A 37 15.06 21.16 -11.15
N GLY A 38 14.10 21.16 -12.08
CA GLY A 38 12.88 21.93 -11.88
C GLY A 38 12.39 21.59 -10.47
N ALA A 39 12.36 22.61 -9.60
CA ALA A 39 12.01 22.49 -8.20
C ALA A 39 10.50 22.24 -8.07
N TYR A 40 10.02 21.22 -8.77
CA TYR A 40 8.64 20.77 -8.70
C TYR A 40 8.48 19.98 -7.41
N ASP A 41 7.41 20.29 -6.71
CA ASP A 41 6.90 19.40 -5.67
C ASP A 41 6.53 18.06 -6.33
N MET A 42 7.20 16.99 -5.90
CA MET A 42 6.98 15.67 -6.49
C MET A 42 5.60 15.13 -6.20
N ARG A 43 4.99 15.54 -5.09
CA ARG A 43 3.61 15.19 -4.81
C ARG A 43 2.68 15.79 -5.84
N GLU A 44 2.95 17.02 -6.28
CA GLU A 44 2.15 17.68 -7.31
C GLU A 44 2.35 17.05 -8.69
N ILE A 45 3.55 16.55 -9.00
CA ILE A 45 3.77 15.77 -10.22
C ILE A 45 2.93 14.49 -10.19
N VAL A 46 2.94 13.76 -9.07
CA VAL A 46 2.13 12.54 -8.94
C VAL A 46 0.64 12.86 -9.01
N ASN A 47 0.17 13.88 -8.29
CA ASN A 47 -1.23 14.33 -8.33
C ASN A 47 -1.66 14.66 -9.77
N ALA A 48 -0.80 15.33 -10.55
CA ALA A 48 -1.08 15.64 -11.94
C ALA A 48 -1.15 14.40 -12.85
N ILE A 49 -0.26 13.42 -12.64
CA ILE A 49 -0.30 12.14 -13.35
C ILE A 49 -1.57 11.36 -12.99
N LEU A 50 -1.94 11.30 -11.70
CA LEU A 50 -3.16 10.66 -11.24
C LEU A 50 -4.42 11.34 -11.77
N TYR A 51 -4.44 12.67 -11.81
CA TYR A 51 -5.52 13.44 -12.42
C TYR A 51 -5.67 13.07 -13.90
N GLN A 52 -4.58 13.07 -14.66
CA GLN A 52 -4.59 12.71 -16.08
C GLN A 52 -5.08 11.28 -16.28
N GLY A 53 -4.57 10.31 -15.51
CA GLY A 53 -4.99 8.91 -15.58
C GLY A 53 -6.45 8.71 -15.17
N ARG A 54 -6.96 9.48 -14.20
CA ARG A 54 -8.34 9.37 -13.69
C ARG A 54 -9.37 9.98 -14.64
N THR A 55 -9.03 11.07 -15.30
CA THR A 55 -9.93 11.83 -16.18
C THR A 55 -9.78 11.47 -17.65
N GLY A 56 -8.62 10.92 -18.04
CA GLY A 56 -8.28 10.66 -19.44
C GLY A 56 -8.13 11.94 -20.26
N CYS A 57 -7.95 13.11 -19.64
CA CYS A 57 -7.83 14.36 -20.37
C CYS A 57 -6.59 14.34 -21.27
N GLN A 58 -6.68 15.03 -22.41
CA GLN A 58 -5.52 15.25 -23.28
C GLN A 58 -4.48 16.09 -22.52
N TRP A 59 -3.19 15.79 -22.66
CA TRP A 59 -2.11 16.50 -21.97
C TRP A 59 -2.10 18.03 -22.19
N ALA A 60 -2.61 18.49 -23.35
CA ALA A 60 -2.75 19.92 -23.62
C ALA A 60 -3.84 20.62 -22.80
N TYR A 61 -4.76 19.84 -22.23
CA TYR A 61 -5.90 20.28 -21.41
C TYR A 61 -5.69 19.99 -19.92
N LEU A 62 -4.46 19.68 -19.50
CA LEU A 62 -4.13 19.57 -18.09
C LEU A 62 -4.44 20.93 -17.40
N PRO A 63 -5.16 20.94 -16.26
CA PRO A 63 -5.45 22.16 -15.53
C PRO A 63 -4.21 23.02 -15.26
N HIS A 64 -4.37 24.35 -15.36
CA HIS A 64 -3.27 25.30 -15.22
C HIS A 64 -2.74 25.45 -13.80
N ASP A 65 -3.50 25.00 -12.79
CA ASP A 65 -3.09 24.96 -11.39
C ASP A 65 -2.22 23.74 -11.05
N LEU A 66 -2.17 22.74 -11.93
CA LEU A 66 -1.25 21.60 -11.83
C LEU A 66 0.11 21.92 -12.49
N PRO A 67 1.18 21.17 -12.15
CA PRO A 67 2.47 21.30 -12.82
C PRO A 67 2.36 21.26 -14.35
N GLN A 68 3.27 21.99 -14.99
CA GLN A 68 3.29 22.13 -16.45
C GLN A 68 3.30 20.77 -17.15
N LYS A 69 2.48 20.64 -18.20
CA LYS A 69 2.32 19.38 -18.94
C LYS A 69 3.63 18.76 -19.40
N SER A 70 4.63 19.56 -19.76
CA SER A 70 5.94 19.08 -20.22
C SER A 70 6.71 18.38 -19.09
N ALA A 71 6.72 18.97 -17.90
CA ALA A 71 7.32 18.37 -16.72
C ALA A 71 6.55 17.12 -16.29
N THR A 72 5.24 17.21 -16.19
CA THR A 72 4.38 16.07 -15.81
C THR A 72 4.56 14.89 -16.77
N TYR A 73 4.55 15.15 -18.09
CA TYR A 73 4.75 14.12 -19.10
C TYR A 73 6.16 13.52 -19.06
N TYR A 74 7.20 14.33 -18.79
CA TYR A 74 8.56 13.83 -18.62
C TYR A 74 8.64 12.76 -17.52
N TYR A 75 8.11 13.05 -16.33
CA TYR A 75 8.13 12.09 -15.22
C TYR A 75 7.25 10.87 -15.51
N PHE A 76 6.06 11.08 -16.10
CA PHE A 76 5.20 9.97 -16.53
C PHE A 76 5.93 9.02 -17.50
N ALA A 77 6.55 9.55 -18.55
CA ALA A 77 7.27 8.73 -19.52
C ALA A 77 8.46 8.01 -18.89
N ALA A 78 9.24 8.72 -18.07
CA ALA A 78 10.39 8.13 -17.40
C ALA A 78 10.01 6.98 -16.46
N TRP A 79 8.96 7.15 -15.64
CA TRP A 79 8.49 6.12 -14.71
C TRP A 79 7.81 4.94 -15.40
N ARG A 80 7.13 5.19 -16.52
CA ARG A 80 6.57 4.11 -17.35
C ARG A 80 7.68 3.27 -17.97
N ASP A 81 8.73 3.92 -18.47
CA ASP A 81 9.78 3.24 -19.22
C ASP A 81 10.71 2.42 -18.30
N ASP A 82 10.84 2.78 -17.02
CA ASP A 82 11.63 2.04 -16.03
C ASP A 82 10.81 1.19 -15.03
N GLY A 83 9.47 1.20 -15.16
CA GLY A 83 8.55 0.44 -14.33
C GLY A 83 8.28 1.03 -12.94
N THR A 84 8.77 2.22 -12.63
CA THR A 84 8.46 2.92 -11.36
C THR A 84 6.96 3.18 -11.22
N ASP A 85 6.26 3.39 -12.33
CA ASP A 85 4.80 3.60 -12.33
C ASP A 85 4.03 2.39 -11.78
N GLN A 86 4.49 1.17 -12.07
CA GLN A 86 3.89 -0.08 -11.56
C GLN A 86 4.10 -0.23 -10.06
N VAL A 87 5.28 0.13 -9.56
CA VAL A 87 5.59 0.13 -8.13
C VAL A 87 4.69 1.13 -7.39
N ILE A 88 4.62 2.37 -7.90
CA ILE A 88 3.76 3.41 -7.34
C ILE A 88 2.29 2.99 -7.38
N GLN A 89 1.82 2.42 -8.48
CA GLN A 89 0.44 1.96 -8.60
C GLN A 89 0.11 0.89 -7.58
N ARG A 90 0.95 -0.14 -7.43
CA ARG A 90 0.76 -1.22 -6.45
C ARG A 90 0.58 -0.67 -5.04
N ASP A 91 1.42 0.28 -4.66
CA ASP A 91 1.39 0.87 -3.32
C ASP A 91 0.17 1.81 -3.10
N LEU A 92 -0.49 2.22 -4.19
CA LEU A 92 -1.68 3.07 -4.21
C LEU A 92 -2.98 2.34 -4.60
N TRP A 93 -2.96 1.01 -4.79
CA TRP A 93 -4.09 0.28 -5.35
C TRP A 93 -5.40 0.58 -4.64
N ARG A 94 -6.42 0.94 -5.42
CA ARG A 94 -7.78 1.11 -4.92
C ARG A 94 -8.47 -0.25 -4.78
N PRO A 95 -9.42 -0.41 -3.85
CA PRO A 95 -10.14 -1.67 -3.69
C PRO A 95 -10.78 -2.22 -4.98
N THR A 96 -11.19 -1.35 -5.91
CA THR A 96 -11.74 -1.76 -7.21
C THR A 96 -10.69 -2.36 -8.14
N GLU A 97 -9.45 -1.85 -8.10
CA GLU A 97 -8.33 -2.34 -8.91
C GLU A 97 -7.83 -3.68 -8.35
N VAL A 98 -7.70 -3.77 -7.02
CA VAL A 98 -7.39 -5.02 -6.33
C VAL A 98 -8.45 -6.08 -6.63
N LEU A 99 -9.73 -5.73 -6.58
CA LEU A 99 -10.82 -6.65 -6.91
C LEU A 99 -10.70 -7.18 -8.33
N ALA A 100 -10.39 -6.32 -9.31
CA ALA A 100 -10.20 -6.74 -10.69
C ALA A 100 -9.00 -7.70 -10.83
N ALA A 101 -7.90 -7.45 -10.13
CA ALA A 101 -6.74 -8.34 -10.11
C ALA A 101 -7.07 -9.71 -9.48
N PHE A 102 -7.78 -9.72 -8.35
CA PHE A 102 -8.24 -10.94 -7.70
C PHE A 102 -9.16 -11.79 -8.59
N GLN A 103 -10.05 -11.15 -9.34
CA GLN A 103 -10.93 -11.86 -10.27
C GLN A 103 -10.17 -12.59 -11.37
N GLN A 104 -9.01 -12.08 -11.81
CA GLN A 104 -8.19 -12.73 -12.84
C GLN A 104 -7.57 -14.05 -12.37
N VAL A 105 -7.29 -14.18 -11.08
CA VAL A 105 -6.74 -15.42 -10.47
C VAL A 105 -7.83 -16.34 -9.90
N GLY A 106 -9.10 -16.03 -10.14
CA GLY A 106 -10.23 -16.83 -9.65
C GLY A 106 -10.60 -16.58 -8.19
N PHE A 107 -10.02 -15.56 -7.54
CA PHE A 107 -10.44 -15.12 -6.21
C PHE A 107 -11.49 -14.01 -6.36
N ASN A 108 -12.74 -14.28 -5.95
CA ASN A 108 -13.85 -13.34 -6.17
C ASN A 108 -14.46 -12.83 -4.85
N PRO A 109 -13.73 -12.01 -4.06
CA PRO A 109 -14.27 -11.38 -2.86
C PRO A 109 -15.25 -10.26 -3.22
N SER A 110 -16.08 -9.83 -2.26
CA SER A 110 -16.87 -8.59 -2.45
C SER A 110 -15.98 -7.35 -2.36
N LEU A 111 -16.37 -6.25 -3.03
CA LEU A 111 -15.65 -4.99 -2.95
C LEU A 111 -15.49 -4.50 -1.50
N SER A 112 -16.50 -4.70 -0.65
CA SER A 112 -16.45 -4.40 0.77
C SER A 112 -15.40 -5.24 1.52
N LYS A 113 -15.22 -6.51 1.14
CA LYS A 113 -14.18 -7.38 1.70
C LYS A 113 -12.79 -6.92 1.28
N VAL A 114 -12.62 -6.50 0.03
CA VAL A 114 -11.36 -5.93 -0.48
C VAL A 114 -11.02 -4.61 0.21
N ALA A 115 -12.01 -3.72 0.38
CA ALA A 115 -11.83 -2.48 1.13
C ALA A 115 -11.46 -2.74 2.60
N ALA A 116 -12.07 -3.75 3.24
CA ALA A 116 -11.76 -4.12 4.62
C ALA A 116 -10.35 -4.75 4.78
N LEU A 117 -9.85 -5.46 3.76
CA LEU A 117 -8.49 -6.01 3.75
C LEU A 117 -7.42 -4.91 3.82
N TRP A 118 -7.66 -3.76 3.18
CA TRP A 118 -6.73 -2.63 3.15
C TRP A 118 -7.04 -1.53 4.19
N GLY A 119 -8.28 -1.44 4.67
CA GLY A 119 -8.74 -0.41 5.61
C GLY A 119 -8.79 -0.83 7.08
N GLY A 120 -8.53 -2.10 7.42
CA GLY A 120 -8.67 -2.58 8.79
C GLY A 120 -8.16 -4.01 9.03
N LYS A 121 -8.61 -4.62 10.14
CA LYS A 121 -8.33 -6.04 10.40
C LYS A 121 -9.22 -6.91 9.52
N PRO A 122 -8.67 -7.80 8.68
CA PRO A 122 -9.49 -8.79 8.00
C PRO A 122 -10.15 -9.72 9.03
N VAL A 123 -11.45 -9.96 8.85
CA VAL A 123 -12.25 -10.76 9.77
C VAL A 123 -11.83 -12.23 9.73
N THR A 124 -11.54 -12.77 8.54
CA THR A 124 -10.96 -14.12 8.30
C THR A 124 -10.51 -14.25 6.82
N VAL A 125 -9.35 -14.88 6.58
CA VAL A 125 -8.85 -15.24 5.22
C VAL A 125 -8.35 -16.69 5.28
N ARG A 126 -8.71 -17.53 4.30
CA ARG A 126 -8.21 -18.92 4.23
C ARG A 126 -6.77 -18.92 3.71
N LEU A 127 -5.98 -19.93 4.07
CA LEU A 127 -4.61 -20.06 3.56
C LEU A 127 -4.58 -20.20 2.03
N ASP A 128 -5.50 -20.99 1.46
CA ASP A 128 -5.65 -21.13 0.00
C ASP A 128 -5.99 -19.79 -0.69
N ASP A 129 -6.73 -18.91 -0.01
CA ASP A 129 -7.06 -17.57 -0.53
C ASP A 129 -5.82 -16.65 -0.50
N LEU A 130 -4.89 -16.85 0.44
CA LEU A 130 -3.64 -16.06 0.51
C LEU A 130 -2.74 -16.34 -0.69
N ASP A 131 -2.66 -17.59 -1.14
CA ASP A 131 -1.87 -17.95 -2.33
C ASP A 131 -2.44 -17.27 -3.59
N LEU A 132 -3.76 -17.21 -3.71
CA LEU A 132 -4.43 -16.50 -4.81
C LEU A 132 -4.24 -14.98 -4.70
N MET A 133 -4.35 -14.41 -3.50
CA MET A 133 -4.05 -12.99 -3.29
C MET A 133 -2.60 -12.66 -3.69
N CYS A 134 -1.65 -13.50 -3.28
CA CYS A 134 -0.24 -13.37 -3.61
C CYS A 134 0.01 -13.45 -5.13
N ALA A 135 -0.63 -14.40 -5.82
CA ALA A 135 -0.57 -14.52 -7.27
C ALA A 135 -1.11 -13.28 -8.01
N ALA A 136 -2.14 -12.62 -7.46
CA ALA A 136 -2.69 -11.40 -8.05
C ALA A 136 -1.87 -10.13 -7.74
N LEU A 137 -1.20 -10.10 -6.58
CA LEU A 137 -0.46 -8.95 -6.07
C LEU A 137 1.03 -8.98 -6.44
N ASP A 138 1.48 -10.07 -7.09
CA ASP A 138 2.89 -10.37 -7.37
C ASP A 138 3.77 -10.29 -6.10
N CYS A 139 3.33 -10.99 -5.06
CA CYS A 139 4.03 -11.06 -3.78
C CYS A 139 4.01 -12.48 -3.21
N THR A 140 4.72 -12.69 -2.10
CA THR A 140 4.68 -13.96 -1.36
C THR A 140 3.86 -13.83 -0.08
N VAL A 141 3.43 -14.96 0.47
CA VAL A 141 2.71 -14.98 1.76
C VAL A 141 3.54 -14.35 2.89
N ALA A 142 4.88 -14.44 2.80
CA ALA A 142 5.80 -13.79 3.75
C ALA A 142 5.81 -12.26 3.62
N ASP A 143 5.52 -11.72 2.43
CA ASP A 143 5.37 -10.28 2.21
C ASP A 143 4.02 -9.76 2.75
N LEU A 144 3.02 -10.64 2.83
CA LEU A 144 1.67 -10.33 3.34
C LEU A 144 1.51 -10.48 4.85
N LEU A 145 2.32 -11.33 5.49
CA LEU A 145 2.19 -11.68 6.91
C LEU A 145 3.43 -11.28 7.73
N GLN A 146 3.25 -10.44 8.74
CA GLN A 146 4.29 -10.17 9.75
C GLN A 146 4.11 -11.10 10.96
N ALA A 147 5.15 -11.86 11.30
CA ALA A 147 5.18 -12.65 12.54
C ALA A 147 5.41 -11.73 13.74
N GLU A 148 4.57 -11.84 14.78
CA GLU A 148 4.88 -11.17 16.05
C GLU A 148 5.95 -11.97 16.81
N PRO A 149 6.95 -11.29 17.39
CA PRO A 149 7.92 -11.96 18.24
C PRO A 149 7.23 -12.47 19.50
N VAL A 150 7.43 -13.75 19.82
CA VAL A 150 6.99 -14.34 21.07
C VAL A 150 7.74 -13.64 22.20
N THR A 151 7.07 -12.73 22.91
CA THR A 151 7.60 -12.23 24.18
C THR A 151 7.50 -13.35 25.21
N ASP A 152 8.65 -13.88 25.65
CA ASP A 152 8.82 -14.86 26.73
C ASP A 152 8.38 -14.32 28.11
N ALA A 153 7.13 -13.85 28.23
CA ALA A 153 6.58 -13.31 29.47
C ALA A 153 5.41 -14.15 30.04
N GLN A 154 5.04 -15.26 29.38
CA GLN A 154 3.96 -16.15 29.84
C GLN A 154 4.44 -17.56 30.20
N ALA A 155 5.73 -17.75 30.48
CA ALA A 155 6.27 -19.00 31.03
C ALA A 155 6.31 -19.04 32.57
N ALA A 156 5.83 -18.00 33.27
CA ALA A 156 6.01 -17.86 34.73
C ALA A 156 4.73 -17.99 35.58
N GLN A 157 3.61 -18.47 35.01
CA GLN A 157 2.36 -18.70 35.77
C GLN A 157 1.74 -20.06 35.45
N ASP A 158 2.54 -21.13 35.44
CA ASP A 158 2.03 -22.45 35.81
C ASP A 158 3.16 -23.32 36.35
N SER A 159 3.55 -23.07 37.60
CA SER A 159 4.47 -23.92 38.34
C SER A 159 3.83 -24.23 39.68
N GLY A 160 2.89 -25.17 39.65
CA GLY A 160 2.07 -25.53 40.80
C GLY A 160 1.56 -26.97 40.86
N GLN A 161 2.09 -27.93 40.08
CA GLN A 161 2.08 -29.34 40.48
C GLN A 161 3.02 -30.19 39.58
N LEU A 162 4.20 -30.50 40.12
CA LEU A 162 5.13 -31.48 39.55
C LEU A 162 4.64 -32.90 39.88
N ALA A 163 4.39 -33.70 38.84
CA ALA A 163 4.52 -35.15 38.92
C ALA A 163 5.82 -35.56 38.21
N VAL A 164 6.58 -36.41 38.88
CA VAL A 164 7.94 -36.84 38.51
C VAL A 164 7.91 -37.72 37.26
N GLY A 165 8.69 -37.36 36.23
CA GLY A 165 8.96 -38.22 35.07
C GLY A 165 9.16 -37.47 33.76
N ALA A 166 10.40 -37.15 33.43
CA ALA A 166 10.86 -36.71 32.10
C ALA A 166 10.74 -37.91 31.11
N GLU A 167 10.61 -37.81 29.78
CA GLU A 167 11.08 -36.84 28.78
C GLU A 167 10.20 -36.89 27.51
N GLY A 168 10.21 -35.79 26.74
CA GLY A 168 9.88 -35.78 25.30
C GLY A 168 8.47 -35.28 24.95
N ARG A 169 8.30 -33.97 24.74
CA ARG A 169 7.06 -33.39 24.17
C ARG A 169 7.38 -32.45 23.01
N GLU A 170 6.93 -32.84 21.82
CA GLU A 170 6.90 -32.01 20.62
C GLU A 170 6.02 -30.76 20.81
N PRO A 171 6.33 -29.62 20.18
CA PRO A 171 5.50 -28.42 20.27
C PRO A 171 4.21 -28.58 19.44
N GLY A 172 3.06 -28.43 20.10
CA GLY A 172 1.74 -28.42 19.46
C GLY A 172 1.46 -27.11 18.68
N PRO A 173 0.42 -27.09 17.81
CA PRO A 173 0.24 -26.02 16.82
C PRO A 173 -0.32 -24.73 17.44
N ALA A 174 0.29 -23.60 17.09
CA ALA A 174 -0.16 -22.25 17.47
C ALA A 174 -1.20 -21.70 16.47
N ARG A 175 -2.15 -20.88 16.95
CA ARG A 175 -3.24 -20.27 16.16
C ARG A 175 -2.97 -18.78 15.89
N PRO A 176 -3.03 -18.30 14.62
CA PRO A 176 -2.76 -16.90 14.29
C PRO A 176 -3.97 -15.97 14.54
N ILE A 177 -3.69 -14.70 14.88
CA ILE A 177 -4.70 -13.64 15.08
C ILE A 177 -4.23 -12.28 14.50
N PRO A 178 -5.13 -11.38 14.04
CA PRO A 178 -4.76 -10.12 13.39
C PRO A 178 -4.40 -8.99 14.38
N ARG A 179 -3.47 -8.09 14.00
CA ARG A 179 -2.97 -6.93 14.80
C ARG A 179 -3.91 -5.73 14.85
N THR A 180 -4.17 -5.21 16.06
CA THR A 180 -4.93 -3.96 16.29
C THR A 180 -3.93 -2.84 16.42
N ARG A 181 -4.06 -1.79 15.60
CA ARG A 181 -3.25 -0.58 15.76
C ARG A 181 -3.70 0.13 17.03
N HIS A 182 -2.84 0.17 18.04
CA HIS A 182 -2.99 1.08 19.18
C HIS A 182 -2.90 2.52 18.65
N GLY A 183 -3.95 3.29 18.85
CA GLY A 183 -4.05 4.70 18.47
C GLY A 183 -5.49 5.08 18.22
N GLY A 184 -6.23 5.39 19.28
CA GLY A 184 -7.64 5.72 19.23
C GLY A 184 -7.91 7.11 18.63
N GLY A 185 -8.87 7.16 17.72
CA GLY A 185 -9.56 8.35 17.24
C GLY A 185 -10.57 7.96 16.14
N PRO A 186 -11.85 8.37 16.21
CA PRO A 186 -12.82 8.05 15.17
C PRO A 186 -12.50 8.83 13.89
N SER A 187 -12.25 8.11 12.80
CA SER A 187 -12.11 8.68 11.45
C SER A 187 -13.44 9.29 11.00
N SER A 188 -13.42 10.60 10.78
CA SER A 188 -14.52 11.40 10.24
C SER A 188 -15.02 10.84 8.91
N LEU A 189 -16.34 10.76 8.75
CA LEU A 189 -16.99 10.40 7.48
C LEU A 189 -16.72 11.46 6.40
N PRO A 190 -16.57 11.09 5.11
CA PRO A 190 -16.45 12.05 4.02
C PRO A 190 -17.78 12.77 3.74
N PRO A 191 -17.76 14.04 3.28
CA PRO A 191 -18.96 14.81 3.05
C PRO A 191 -19.71 14.35 1.79
N SER A 192 -21.03 14.50 1.85
CA SER A 192 -22.02 14.24 0.78
C SER A 192 -21.81 15.08 -0.47
#